data_AF-A0A9P7MT57-F1
#
_entry.id   AF-A0A9P7MT57-F1
#
_cell.length_a   1.000
_cell.length_b   1.000
_cell.length_c   1.000
_cell.angle_alpha   90.00
_cell.angle_beta   90.00
_cell.angle_gamma   90.00
#
_symmetry.space_group_name_H-M   'P 1'
#
loop_
_entity.id
_entity.type
_entity.pdbx_description
1 polymer ?
#
loop_
_entity_poly.entity_id
_entity_poly.type
_entity_poly.pdbx_seq_one_letter_code
_entity_poly.pdbx_strand_id
1 'polypeptide(L)'
;MESVVDGSSQSRHQSENDRLNIQHAIIKSIMGGKLLMAPVNLERPNLRILDSGTAQANWLLDLAGLVPSTAQLTGTDIAPEQFPLPSQRPPNMTLQKQSIFDPWNEAMLGSFDVVHQRFVLAACQSDEHGRRAVANLLALTKPGGWIELHEGNMLAIQEGEAHSAMMRFRDIAVAAWVSIGQVPNPGPRLTDWMRDAGVVDMYEEVQTIGLGAAARNQQEAEWSTELCLNMLQTIKRMTAGKGADAPSEQEFDTLEVALRKELQENSEKSEERPEERLEEREGGGTINADQTVDAVATIGSRAGATVIVVRRRDVVQYERIVRFRTCGRVEASVRLSARDK
;
A
#
# COMPACT_ATOMS: atom_id res chain seq x y z
N MET A 1 -32.68 20.05 -20.97
CA MET A 1 -31.34 20.67 -20.98
C MET A 1 -30.39 19.56 -20.59
N GLU A 2 -29.89 18.82 -21.58
CA GLU A 2 -28.96 17.73 -21.35
C GLU A 2 -27.68 18.31 -20.73
N SER A 3 -27.38 17.89 -19.51
CA SER A 3 -26.11 18.18 -18.87
C SER A 3 -25.03 17.49 -19.68
N VAL A 4 -24.20 18.27 -20.37
CA VAL A 4 -22.93 17.81 -20.91
C VAL A 4 -22.09 17.39 -19.69
N VAL A 5 -22.12 16.10 -19.36
CA VAL A 5 -21.17 15.50 -18.44
C VAL A 5 -19.81 15.64 -19.12
N ASP A 6 -18.92 16.38 -18.50
CA ASP A 6 -17.56 16.61 -18.99
C ASP A 6 -16.85 15.25 -19.19
N GLY A 7 -16.74 14.83 -20.46
CA GLY A 7 -16.10 13.58 -20.86
C GLY A 7 -14.62 13.50 -20.47
N SER A 8 -14.00 14.63 -20.09
CA SER A 8 -12.64 14.65 -19.55
C SER A 8 -12.57 14.17 -18.08
N SER A 9 -13.65 14.33 -17.30
CA SER A 9 -13.72 13.82 -15.93
C SER A 9 -13.90 12.29 -15.94
N GLN A 10 -14.78 11.77 -16.79
CA GLN A 10 -15.00 10.32 -16.92
C GLN A 10 -13.72 9.57 -17.37
N SER A 11 -12.95 10.12 -18.31
CA SER A 11 -11.69 9.51 -18.74
C SER A 11 -10.59 9.58 -17.66
N ARG A 12 -10.55 10.66 -16.87
CA ARG A 12 -9.62 10.81 -15.72
C ARG A 12 -9.88 9.76 -14.64
N HIS A 13 -11.14 9.54 -14.28
CA HIS A 13 -11.49 8.52 -13.28
C HIS A 13 -11.17 7.11 -13.80
N GLN A 14 -11.36 6.83 -15.09
CA GLN A 14 -11.09 5.50 -15.65
C GLN A 14 -9.60 5.10 -15.53
N SER A 15 -8.67 5.99 -15.88
CA SER A 15 -7.23 5.69 -15.78
C SER A 15 -6.78 5.42 -14.33
N GLU A 16 -7.30 6.17 -13.37
CA GLU A 16 -7.00 5.94 -11.95
C GLU A 16 -7.65 4.64 -11.42
N ASN A 17 -8.87 4.35 -11.86
CA ASN A 17 -9.55 3.10 -11.54
C ASN A 17 -8.79 1.88 -12.07
N ASP A 18 -8.28 1.94 -13.30
CA ASP A 18 -7.46 0.86 -13.88
C ASP A 18 -6.18 0.65 -13.08
N ARG A 19 -5.50 1.73 -12.67
CA ARG A 19 -4.33 1.67 -11.76
C ARG A 19 -4.68 0.99 -10.44
N LEU A 20 -5.79 1.38 -9.81
CA LEU A 20 -6.27 0.84 -8.52
C LEU A 20 -6.66 -0.65 -8.63
N ASN A 21 -7.26 -1.06 -9.75
CA ASN A 21 -7.59 -2.46 -10.03
C ASN A 21 -6.32 -3.33 -10.12
N ILE A 22 -5.32 -2.84 -10.87
CA ILE A 22 -4.01 -3.50 -10.99
C ILE A 22 -3.32 -3.57 -9.63
N GLN A 23 -3.32 -2.47 -8.86
CA GLN A 23 -2.76 -2.45 -7.52
C GLN A 23 -3.44 -3.49 -6.63
N HIS A 24 -4.77 -3.55 -6.59
CA HIS A 24 -5.48 -4.56 -5.81
C HIS A 24 -5.10 -6.01 -6.20
N ALA A 25 -4.98 -6.29 -7.51
CA ALA A 25 -4.60 -7.61 -8.01
C ALA A 25 -3.17 -8.02 -7.59
N ILE A 26 -2.19 -7.11 -7.70
CA ILE A 26 -0.81 -7.35 -7.29
C ILE A 26 -0.76 -7.67 -5.79
N ILE A 27 -1.41 -6.86 -4.96
CA ILE A 27 -1.36 -7.01 -3.50
C ILE A 27 -1.98 -8.34 -3.08
N LYS A 28 -3.14 -8.68 -3.65
CA LYS A 28 -3.78 -9.99 -3.43
C LYS A 28 -2.88 -11.14 -3.86
N SER A 29 -2.18 -11.02 -4.99
CA SER A 29 -1.25 -12.06 -5.44
C SER A 29 -0.09 -12.23 -4.45
N ILE A 30 0.51 -11.14 -3.99
CA ILE A 30 1.66 -11.16 -3.07
C ILE A 30 1.27 -11.74 -1.72
N MET A 31 0.04 -11.47 -1.26
CA MET A 31 -0.55 -12.06 -0.06
C MET A 31 -1.02 -13.51 -0.24
N GLY A 32 -0.65 -14.18 -1.34
CA GLY A 32 -1.01 -15.57 -1.60
C GLY A 32 -2.51 -15.79 -1.79
N GLY A 33 -3.20 -14.79 -2.37
CA GLY A 33 -4.65 -14.79 -2.59
C GLY A 33 -5.48 -14.31 -1.40
N LYS A 34 -4.86 -14.02 -0.25
CA LYS A 34 -5.56 -13.52 0.94
C LYS A 34 -5.96 -12.05 0.78
N LEU A 35 -7.06 -11.67 1.44
CA LEU A 35 -7.51 -10.28 1.55
C LEU A 35 -7.19 -9.66 2.92
N LEU A 36 -6.91 -10.50 3.91
CA LEU A 36 -6.54 -10.09 5.27
C LEU A 36 -5.41 -11.00 5.75
N MET A 37 -4.39 -10.40 6.34
CA MET A 37 -3.37 -11.13 7.10
C MET A 37 -3.83 -11.37 8.52
N ALA A 38 -4.61 -10.48 9.11
CA ALA A 38 -5.19 -10.63 10.44
C ALA A 38 -5.96 -11.95 10.56
N PRO A 39 -5.73 -12.75 11.63
CA PRO A 39 -6.35 -14.05 11.83
C PRO A 39 -7.81 -13.90 12.30
N VAL A 40 -8.64 -13.28 11.47
CA VAL A 40 -10.06 -13.07 11.73
C VAL A 40 -10.84 -14.29 11.25
N ASN A 41 -11.70 -14.84 12.10
CA ASN A 41 -12.70 -15.81 11.65
C ASN A 41 -13.77 -15.09 10.83
N LEU A 42 -13.61 -15.06 9.50
CA LEU A 42 -14.52 -14.39 8.56
C LEU A 42 -15.90 -15.06 8.46
N GLU A 43 -16.03 -16.31 8.89
CA GLU A 43 -17.32 -17.02 8.93
C GLU A 43 -18.18 -16.62 10.14
N ARG A 44 -17.62 -15.85 11.08
CA ARG A 44 -18.37 -15.36 12.25
C ARG A 44 -19.52 -14.46 11.80
N PRO A 45 -20.76 -14.68 12.29
CA PRO A 45 -21.88 -13.82 11.93
C PRO A 45 -21.73 -12.41 12.51
N ASN A 46 -22.40 -11.44 11.89
CA ASN A 46 -22.50 -10.05 12.36
C ASN A 46 -21.15 -9.33 12.52
N LEU A 47 -20.13 -9.71 11.74
CA LEU A 47 -18.88 -8.95 11.65
C LEU A 47 -19.17 -7.53 11.13
N ARG A 48 -18.57 -6.53 11.76
CA ARG A 48 -18.55 -5.15 11.25
C ARG A 48 -17.16 -4.84 10.73
N ILE A 49 -17.05 -4.56 9.43
CA ILE A 49 -15.77 -4.37 8.74
C ILE A 49 -15.77 -2.98 8.10
N LEU A 50 -14.70 -2.22 8.32
CA LEU A 50 -14.45 -0.93 7.70
C LEU A 50 -13.28 -1.03 6.73
N ASP A 51 -13.45 -0.51 5.51
CA ASP A 51 -12.39 -0.22 4.57
C ASP A 51 -12.29 1.30 4.35
N SER A 52 -11.21 1.90 4.85
CA SER A 52 -10.98 3.35 4.76
C SER A 52 -10.09 3.70 3.58
N GLY A 53 -10.53 4.64 2.73
CA GLY A 53 -9.96 4.91 1.41
C GLY A 53 -10.32 3.81 0.42
N THR A 54 -11.60 3.44 0.38
CA THR A 54 -12.08 2.25 -0.33
C THR A 54 -12.08 2.42 -1.86
N ALA A 55 -12.03 3.66 -2.37
CA ALA A 55 -12.21 3.98 -3.80
C ALA A 55 -13.39 3.21 -4.41
N GLN A 56 -13.16 2.33 -5.40
CA GLN A 56 -14.21 1.52 -6.04
C GLN A 56 -14.70 0.33 -5.20
N ALA A 57 -14.28 0.23 -3.93
CA ALA A 57 -14.62 -0.83 -3.00
C ALA A 57 -14.18 -2.25 -3.44
N ASN A 58 -13.18 -2.36 -4.31
CA ASN A 58 -12.68 -3.65 -4.84
C ASN A 58 -12.36 -4.66 -3.74
N TRP A 59 -11.74 -4.20 -2.66
CA TRP A 59 -11.42 -5.06 -1.53
C TRP A 59 -12.67 -5.56 -0.81
N LEU A 60 -13.62 -4.69 -0.52
CA LEU A 60 -14.89 -5.06 0.10
C LEU A 60 -15.73 -5.98 -0.80
N LEU A 61 -15.70 -5.76 -2.11
CA LEU A 61 -16.41 -6.59 -3.10
C LEU A 61 -15.84 -8.00 -3.12
N ASP A 62 -14.51 -8.14 -3.11
CA ASP A 62 -13.86 -9.46 -2.98
C ASP A 62 -14.16 -10.09 -1.62
N LEU A 63 -14.12 -9.30 -0.54
CA LEU A 63 -14.35 -9.80 0.83
C LEU A 63 -15.79 -10.25 1.05
N ALA A 64 -16.77 -9.64 0.37
CA ALA A 64 -18.18 -9.99 0.47
C ALA A 64 -18.46 -11.46 0.14
N GLY A 65 -17.65 -12.08 -0.72
CA GLY A 65 -17.75 -13.51 -1.03
C GLY A 65 -17.21 -14.44 0.06
N LEU A 66 -16.50 -13.90 1.06
CA LEU A 66 -15.84 -14.67 2.12
C LEU A 66 -16.52 -14.52 3.49
N VAL A 67 -17.49 -13.61 3.61
CA VAL A 67 -18.22 -13.35 4.87
C VAL A 67 -19.69 -13.74 4.74
N PRO A 68 -20.36 -14.14 5.84
CA PRO A 68 -21.81 -14.32 5.84
C PRO A 68 -22.55 -13.04 5.45
N SER A 69 -23.74 -13.17 4.85
CA SER A 69 -24.61 -12.04 4.52
C SER A 69 -25.04 -11.19 5.73
N THR A 70 -24.85 -11.71 6.95
CA THR A 70 -25.08 -10.99 8.21
C THR A 70 -23.96 -10.01 8.57
N ALA A 71 -22.77 -10.14 7.96
CA ALA A 71 -21.69 -9.18 8.13
C ALA A 71 -22.08 -7.83 7.53
N GLN A 72 -21.60 -6.74 8.11
CA GLN A 72 -21.80 -5.37 7.66
C GLN A 72 -20.49 -4.83 7.11
N LEU A 73 -20.48 -4.49 5.82
CA LEU A 73 -19.32 -3.99 5.09
C LEU A 73 -19.47 -2.48 4.92
N THR A 74 -18.58 -1.70 5.52
CA THR A 74 -18.57 -0.24 5.41
C THR A 74 -17.34 0.21 4.64
N GLY A 75 -17.52 0.96 3.56
CA GLY A 75 -16.44 1.60 2.82
C GLY A 75 -16.52 3.11 2.93
N THR A 76 -15.38 3.76 3.11
CA THR A 76 -15.31 5.23 3.16
C THR A 76 -14.27 5.78 2.21
N ASP A 77 -14.57 6.88 1.53
CA ASP A 77 -13.62 7.60 0.69
C ASP A 77 -13.97 9.09 0.60
N ILE A 78 -13.05 9.94 0.17
CA ILE A 78 -13.32 11.36 -0.10
C ILE A 78 -13.97 11.59 -1.47
N ALA A 79 -13.84 10.64 -2.39
CA ALA A 79 -14.33 10.70 -3.78
C ALA A 79 -15.51 9.73 -4.01
N PRO A 80 -16.73 10.02 -3.50
CA PRO A 80 -17.88 9.14 -3.65
C PRO A 80 -18.32 8.90 -5.10
N GLU A 81 -17.90 9.75 -6.03
CA GLU A 81 -18.09 9.57 -7.47
C GLU A 81 -17.37 8.34 -8.04
N GLN A 82 -16.37 7.79 -7.34
CA GLN A 82 -15.68 6.56 -7.73
C GLN A 82 -16.40 5.29 -7.23
N PHE A 83 -17.41 5.43 -6.36
CA PHE A 83 -18.11 4.28 -5.81
C PHE A 83 -18.84 3.46 -6.88
N PRO A 84 -18.88 2.13 -6.74
CA PRO A 84 -19.71 1.29 -7.58
C PRO A 84 -21.19 1.66 -7.41
N LEU A 85 -21.95 1.48 -8.49
CA LEU A 85 -23.38 1.76 -8.50
C LEU A 85 -24.11 0.89 -7.48
N PRO A 86 -25.24 1.35 -6.91
CA PRO A 86 -26.02 0.57 -5.96
C PRO A 86 -26.35 -0.86 -6.38
N SER A 87 -26.59 -1.10 -7.67
CA SER A 87 -26.88 -2.41 -8.25
C SER A 87 -25.67 -3.36 -8.28
N GLN A 88 -24.45 -2.86 -8.14
CA GLN A 88 -23.21 -3.62 -8.18
C GLN A 88 -22.71 -3.99 -6.77
N ARG A 89 -23.42 -3.57 -5.73
CA ARG A 89 -23.03 -3.79 -4.33
C ARG A 89 -23.90 -4.87 -3.71
N PRO A 90 -23.34 -5.74 -2.85
CA PRO A 90 -24.15 -6.65 -2.07
C PRO A 90 -25.00 -5.85 -1.05
N PRO A 91 -26.17 -6.38 -0.62
CA PRO A 91 -27.12 -5.63 0.23
C PRO A 91 -26.57 -5.23 1.61
N ASN A 92 -25.51 -5.91 2.06
CA ASN A 92 -24.87 -5.69 3.34
C ASN A 92 -23.68 -4.71 3.28
N MET A 93 -23.49 -4.03 2.14
CA MET A 93 -22.43 -3.04 1.93
C MET A 93 -22.98 -1.61 1.90
N THR A 94 -22.36 -0.74 2.69
CA THR A 94 -22.62 0.71 2.72
C THR A 94 -21.36 1.47 2.37
N LEU A 95 -21.45 2.41 1.42
CA LEU A 95 -20.35 3.29 1.04
C LEU A 95 -20.73 4.73 1.35
N GLN A 96 -19.83 5.50 1.97
CA GLN A 96 -20.10 6.88 2.37
C GLN A 96 -18.87 7.78 2.22
N LYS A 97 -19.12 9.08 2.01
CA LYS A 97 -18.04 10.07 1.95
C LYS A 97 -17.47 10.32 3.35
N GLN A 98 -16.17 10.14 3.54
CA GLN A 98 -15.49 10.43 4.80
C GLN A 98 -13.98 10.60 4.55
N SER A 99 -13.41 11.68 5.09
CA SER A 99 -11.97 11.89 5.14
C SER A 99 -11.36 11.23 6.37
N ILE A 100 -10.15 10.69 6.24
CA ILE A 100 -9.36 10.19 7.38
C ILE A 100 -8.92 11.29 8.35
N PHE A 101 -8.99 12.55 7.91
CA PHE A 101 -8.60 13.73 8.70
C PHE A 101 -9.78 14.39 9.42
N ASP A 102 -11.00 14.07 9.01
CA ASP A 102 -12.20 14.63 9.64
C ASP A 102 -12.56 13.82 10.90
N PRO A 103 -13.29 14.42 11.85
CA PRO A 103 -13.88 13.68 12.95
C PRO A 103 -14.75 12.53 12.44
N TRP A 104 -14.61 11.38 13.07
CA TRP A 104 -15.46 10.22 12.79
C TRP A 104 -16.75 10.30 13.58
N ASN A 105 -17.83 9.75 13.02
CA ASN A 105 -19.11 9.65 13.72
C ASN A 105 -18.94 8.89 15.05
N GLU A 106 -19.45 9.44 16.15
CA GLU A 106 -19.37 8.80 17.47
C GLU A 106 -19.92 7.37 17.49
N ALA A 107 -20.96 7.08 16.69
CA ALA A 107 -21.54 5.74 16.58
C ALA A 107 -20.60 4.71 15.91
N MET A 108 -19.54 5.18 15.24
CA MET A 108 -18.54 4.33 14.60
C MET A 108 -17.37 3.98 15.54
N LEU A 109 -17.15 4.77 16.59
CA LEU A 109 -16.06 4.57 17.55
C LEU A 109 -16.22 3.22 18.26
N GLY A 110 -15.13 2.46 18.32
CA GLY A 110 -15.09 1.13 18.94
C GLY A 110 -16.12 0.15 18.39
N SER A 111 -16.58 0.32 17.14
CA SER A 111 -17.71 -0.43 16.59
C SER A 111 -17.34 -1.46 15.52
N PHE A 112 -16.10 -1.48 15.05
CA PHE A 112 -15.65 -2.40 13.99
C PHE A 112 -14.84 -3.56 14.56
N ASP A 113 -15.15 -4.77 14.08
CA ASP A 113 -14.35 -5.96 14.35
C ASP A 113 -13.05 -5.96 13.53
N VAL A 114 -13.07 -5.32 12.36
CA VAL A 114 -11.92 -5.13 11.47
C VAL A 114 -11.94 -3.71 10.90
N VAL A 115 -10.81 -3.00 11.01
CA VAL A 115 -10.52 -1.75 10.31
C VAL A 115 -9.37 -2.00 9.34
N HIS A 116 -9.59 -1.73 8.06
CA HIS A 116 -8.62 -1.96 7.01
C HIS A 116 -8.39 -0.66 6.22
N GLN A 117 -7.16 -0.46 5.75
CA GLN A 117 -6.79 0.65 4.86
C GLN A 117 -5.54 0.29 4.06
N ARG A 118 -5.49 0.68 2.78
CA ARG A 118 -4.28 0.53 1.95
C ARG A 118 -3.96 1.80 1.16
N PHE A 119 -2.70 2.23 1.22
CA PHE A 119 -2.12 3.31 0.40
C PHE A 119 -2.83 4.67 0.52
N VAL A 120 -3.29 5.03 1.72
CA VAL A 120 -3.97 6.31 1.96
C VAL A 120 -3.09 7.27 2.73
N LEU A 121 -2.21 6.76 3.61
CA LEU A 121 -1.42 7.61 4.51
C LEU A 121 -0.35 8.42 3.78
N ALA A 122 -0.05 8.12 2.51
CA ALA A 122 0.73 9.00 1.65
C ALA A 122 0.10 10.40 1.50
N ALA A 123 -1.21 10.53 1.69
CA ALA A 123 -1.90 11.83 1.72
C ALA A 123 -1.59 12.67 2.97
N CYS A 124 -0.96 12.11 3.99
CA CYS A 124 -0.57 12.84 5.19
C CYS A 124 0.54 13.84 4.87
N GLN A 125 0.43 15.04 5.46
CA GLN A 125 1.34 16.15 5.18
C GLN A 125 2.49 16.27 6.17
N SER A 126 2.41 15.52 7.27
CA SER A 126 3.40 15.54 8.33
C SER A 126 3.33 14.23 9.11
N ASP A 127 4.36 13.99 9.91
CA ASP A 127 4.40 12.86 10.84
C ASP A 127 3.28 12.94 11.89
N GLU A 128 2.93 14.15 12.33
CA GLU A 128 1.79 14.39 13.23
C GLU A 128 0.45 14.07 12.56
N HIS A 129 0.27 14.44 11.29
CA HIS A 129 -0.92 14.07 10.52
C HIS A 129 -1.06 12.55 10.39
N GLY A 130 0.05 11.85 10.14
CA GLY A 130 0.09 10.38 10.10
C GLY A 130 -0.30 9.75 11.44
N ARG A 131 0.32 10.19 12.54
CA ARG A 131 -0.05 9.74 13.90
C ARG A 131 -1.54 9.94 14.19
N ARG A 132 -2.08 11.12 13.87
CA ARG A 132 -3.50 11.43 14.10
C ARG A 132 -4.42 10.55 13.26
N ALA A 133 -4.10 10.33 11.98
CA ALA A 133 -4.89 9.47 11.11
C ALA A 133 -4.91 8.01 11.62
N VAL A 134 -3.74 7.47 12.00
CA VAL A 134 -3.64 6.12 12.58
C VAL A 134 -4.41 6.02 13.89
N ALA A 135 -4.28 7.01 14.79
CA ALA A 135 -5.02 7.04 16.05
C ALA A 135 -6.54 7.09 15.83
N ASN A 136 -7.01 7.86 14.85
CA ASN A 136 -8.43 7.93 14.48
C ASN A 136 -8.95 6.57 14.00
N LEU A 137 -8.21 5.90 13.10
CA LEU A 137 -8.58 4.57 12.61
C LEU A 137 -8.58 3.52 13.73
N LEU A 138 -7.60 3.58 14.62
CA LEU A 138 -7.53 2.70 15.79
C LEU A 138 -8.77 2.89 16.70
N ALA A 139 -9.20 4.14 16.91
CA ALA A 139 -10.37 4.45 17.75
C ALA A 139 -11.70 3.88 17.20
N LEU A 140 -11.77 3.51 15.92
CA LEU A 140 -12.93 2.84 15.31
C LEU A 140 -12.97 1.34 15.63
N THR A 141 -11.83 0.78 16.01
CA THR A 141 -11.67 -0.65 16.24
C THR A 141 -12.21 -1.04 17.62
N LYS A 142 -13.08 -2.04 17.69
CA LYS A 142 -13.55 -2.64 18.95
C LYS A 142 -12.37 -3.09 19.80
N PRO A 143 -12.48 -3.10 21.15
CA PRO A 143 -11.60 -3.90 21.99
C PRO A 143 -11.63 -5.38 21.57
N GLY A 144 -10.47 -6.00 21.36
CA GLY A 144 -10.32 -7.35 20.80
C GLY A 144 -10.41 -7.44 19.27
N GLY A 145 -10.72 -6.35 18.57
CA GLY A 145 -10.78 -6.26 17.11
C GLY A 145 -9.42 -6.08 16.45
N TRP A 146 -9.41 -6.06 15.12
CA TRP A 146 -8.20 -5.95 14.31
C TRP A 146 -8.15 -4.66 13.52
N ILE A 147 -6.97 -4.07 13.43
CA ILE A 147 -6.64 -3.04 12.46
C ILE A 147 -5.50 -3.55 11.57
N GLU A 148 -5.64 -3.40 10.27
CA GLU A 148 -4.66 -3.83 9.26
C GLU A 148 -4.42 -2.69 8.26
N LEU A 149 -3.19 -2.16 8.27
CA LEU A 149 -2.77 -1.03 7.46
C LEU A 149 -1.66 -1.45 6.51
N HIS A 150 -1.81 -1.11 5.23
CA HIS A 150 -0.83 -1.38 4.19
C HIS A 150 -0.30 -0.07 3.63
N GLU A 151 1.01 0.11 3.68
CA GLU A 151 1.63 1.31 3.14
C GLU A 151 2.93 1.03 2.40
N GLY A 152 3.17 1.81 1.35
CA GLY A 152 4.36 1.73 0.53
C GLY A 152 5.52 2.57 1.06
N ASN A 153 6.72 2.27 0.57
CA ASN A 153 7.88 3.13 0.69
C ASN A 153 8.46 3.46 -0.68
N MET A 154 8.05 4.59 -1.28
CA MET A 154 8.55 4.99 -2.60
C MET A 154 10.04 5.32 -2.59
N LEU A 155 10.58 5.73 -1.44
CA LEU A 155 12.02 6.02 -1.27
C LEU A 155 12.87 4.75 -1.18
N ALA A 156 12.27 3.58 -0.96
CA ALA A 156 12.99 2.32 -0.91
C ALA A 156 13.13 1.63 -2.28
N ILE A 157 12.63 2.25 -3.36
CA ILE A 157 13.01 1.85 -4.72
C ILE A 157 14.50 2.17 -4.86
N GLN A 158 15.34 1.13 -4.72
CA GLN A 158 16.78 1.14 -4.90
C GLN A 158 17.14 0.11 -5.96
N GLU A 159 18.00 0.46 -6.92
CA GLU A 159 19.13 -0.36 -7.42
C GLU A 159 19.70 0.19 -8.76
N GLY A 160 21.05 0.18 -8.89
CA GLY A 160 21.87 0.16 -10.12
C GLY A 160 21.77 1.26 -11.19
N GLU A 161 22.89 1.62 -11.82
CA GLU A 161 22.91 2.44 -13.06
C GLU A 161 22.05 1.83 -14.20
N ALA A 162 21.78 0.53 -14.13
CA ALA A 162 20.94 -0.21 -15.09
C ALA A 162 19.43 0.09 -14.99
N HIS A 163 18.98 0.83 -13.97
CA HIS A 163 17.56 1.16 -13.75
C HIS A 163 17.28 2.66 -13.79
N SER A 164 17.96 3.37 -14.69
CA SER A 164 17.90 4.84 -14.79
C SER A 164 16.48 5.38 -15.04
N ALA A 165 15.63 4.67 -15.78
CA ALA A 165 14.26 5.09 -16.04
C ALA A 165 13.39 4.93 -14.80
N MET A 166 13.49 3.80 -14.07
CA MET A 166 12.79 3.64 -12.80
C MET A 166 13.24 4.67 -11.76
N MET A 167 14.53 4.98 -11.71
CA MET A 167 15.07 6.01 -10.81
C MET A 167 14.52 7.40 -11.15
N ARG A 168 14.46 7.75 -12.44
CA ARG A 168 13.87 9.02 -12.87
C ARG A 168 12.37 9.08 -12.59
N PHE A 169 11.64 7.98 -12.80
CA PHE A 169 10.25 7.83 -12.43
C PHE A 169 10.02 8.08 -10.93
N ARG A 170 10.80 7.41 -10.08
CA ARG A 170 10.75 7.60 -8.62
C ARG A 170 11.02 9.05 -8.25
N ASP A 171 12.03 9.69 -8.83
CA ASP A 171 12.39 11.07 -8.49
C ASP A 171 11.28 12.06 -8.88
N ILE A 172 10.67 11.89 -10.07
CA ILE A 172 9.53 12.69 -10.50
C ILE A 172 8.33 12.46 -9.58
N ALA A 173 8.05 11.21 -9.21
CA ALA A 173 6.99 10.88 -8.25
C ALA A 173 7.26 11.56 -6.91
N VAL A 174 8.42 11.34 -6.29
CA VAL A 174 8.78 11.95 -5.00
C VAL A 174 8.65 13.47 -5.05
N ALA A 175 9.16 14.13 -6.10
CA ALA A 175 9.03 15.57 -6.27
C ALA A 175 7.56 16.02 -6.39
N ALA A 176 6.72 15.28 -7.12
CA ALA A 176 5.30 15.59 -7.27
C ALA A 176 4.54 15.53 -5.94
N TRP A 177 4.74 14.47 -5.13
CA TRP A 177 4.10 14.34 -3.81
C TRP A 177 4.59 15.43 -2.85
N VAL A 178 5.90 15.69 -2.81
CA VAL A 178 6.46 16.76 -1.99
C VAL A 178 5.90 18.13 -2.40
N SER A 179 5.68 18.39 -3.69
CA SER A 179 5.13 19.66 -4.19
C SER A 179 3.71 19.96 -3.68
N ILE A 180 2.95 18.93 -3.31
CA ILE A 180 1.59 19.04 -2.72
C ILE A 180 1.60 18.84 -1.20
N GLY A 181 2.80 18.85 -0.60
CA GLY A 181 3.00 18.72 0.84
C GLY A 181 2.77 17.32 1.39
N GLN A 182 2.83 16.27 0.56
CA GLN A 182 2.59 14.89 0.97
C GLN A 182 3.89 14.13 1.29
N VAL A 183 3.78 13.08 2.12
CA VAL A 183 4.91 12.23 2.53
C VAL A 183 4.97 10.96 1.67
N PRO A 184 6.03 10.73 0.87
CA PRO A 184 6.10 9.61 -0.09
C PRO A 184 6.50 8.26 0.54
N ASN A 185 6.71 8.21 1.86
CA ASN A 185 7.16 7.02 2.58
C ASN A 185 6.44 6.79 3.92
N PRO A 186 5.10 6.61 3.93
CA PRO A 186 4.36 6.28 5.15
C PRO A 186 4.71 4.90 5.72
N GLY A 187 5.07 3.92 4.87
CA GLY A 187 5.34 2.54 5.29
C GLY A 187 6.29 2.42 6.48
N PRO A 188 7.53 2.97 6.42
CA PRO A 188 8.49 2.92 7.53
C PRO A 188 8.02 3.51 8.84
N ARG A 189 6.98 4.36 8.82
CA ARG A 189 6.45 5.09 9.99
C ARG A 189 5.29 4.38 10.67
N LEU A 190 4.64 3.42 9.99
CA LEU A 190 3.44 2.73 10.49
C LEU A 190 3.64 2.14 11.89
N THR A 191 4.75 1.42 12.09
CA THR A 191 5.09 0.77 13.36
C THR A 191 5.16 1.76 14.52
N ASP A 192 5.79 2.92 14.31
CA ASP A 192 5.92 3.94 15.33
C ASP A 192 4.59 4.67 15.57
N TRP A 193 3.86 5.00 14.51
CA TRP A 193 2.53 5.62 14.64
C TRP A 193 1.53 4.73 15.38
N MET A 194 1.56 3.43 15.13
CA MET A 194 0.73 2.45 15.84
C MET A 194 1.13 2.40 17.32
N ARG A 195 2.43 2.29 17.63
CA ARG A 195 2.93 2.27 19.01
C ARG A 195 2.52 3.54 19.77
N ASP A 196 2.67 4.70 19.15
CA ASP A 196 2.29 6.00 19.72
C ASP A 196 0.77 6.09 19.99
N ALA A 197 -0.04 5.38 19.20
CA ALA A 197 -1.49 5.28 19.40
C ALA A 197 -1.89 4.30 20.54
N GLY A 198 -0.93 3.63 21.18
CA GLY A 198 -1.18 2.74 22.33
C GLY A 198 -1.33 1.25 21.99
N VAL A 199 -0.87 0.85 20.80
CA VAL A 199 -0.84 -0.53 20.32
C VAL A 199 0.26 -1.33 21.02
N VAL A 200 -0.07 -2.53 21.53
CA VAL A 200 0.85 -3.39 22.31
C VAL A 200 1.20 -4.73 21.61
N ASP A 201 0.21 -5.49 21.13
CA ASP A 201 0.34 -6.75 20.37
C ASP A 201 0.29 -6.56 18.83
N MET A 202 1.40 -6.13 18.26
CA MET A 202 1.54 -5.78 16.84
C MET A 202 2.38 -6.80 16.06
N TYR A 203 1.96 -7.06 14.83
CA TYR A 203 2.70 -7.89 13.86
C TYR A 203 3.01 -7.03 12.64
N GLU A 204 4.29 -6.95 12.30
CA GLU A 204 4.78 -6.25 11.12
C GLU A 204 5.31 -7.28 10.12
N GLU A 205 4.91 -7.13 8.86
CA GLU A 205 5.42 -7.92 7.75
C GLU A 205 5.78 -6.98 6.61
N VAL A 206 7.00 -7.12 6.09
CA VAL A 206 7.45 -6.35 4.92
C VAL A 206 7.38 -7.25 3.71
N GLN A 207 6.49 -6.90 2.78
CA GLN A 207 6.35 -7.57 1.49
C GLN A 207 7.26 -6.90 0.45
N THR A 208 7.92 -7.71 -0.34
CA THR A 208 8.72 -7.25 -1.49
C THR A 208 7.92 -7.45 -2.77
N ILE A 209 7.66 -6.36 -3.48
CA ILE A 209 6.96 -6.32 -4.76
C ILE A 209 8.03 -6.29 -5.86
N GLY A 210 8.18 -7.40 -6.59
CA GLY A 210 8.98 -7.42 -7.81
C GLY A 210 8.29 -6.62 -8.92
N LEU A 211 9.02 -5.72 -9.57
CA LEU A 211 8.50 -4.88 -10.65
C LEU A 211 9.02 -5.35 -12.02
N GLY A 212 8.12 -5.45 -12.99
CA GLY A 212 8.44 -5.91 -14.34
C GLY A 212 9.10 -7.29 -14.32
N ALA A 213 10.24 -7.42 -14.97
CA ALA A 213 11.02 -8.65 -15.05
C ALA A 213 11.42 -9.26 -13.70
N ALA A 214 11.45 -8.46 -12.62
CA ALA A 214 11.73 -8.94 -11.26
C ALA A 214 10.52 -9.60 -10.58
N ALA A 215 9.33 -9.57 -11.21
CA ALA A 215 8.12 -10.18 -10.67
C ALA A 215 8.17 -11.72 -10.69
N ARG A 216 7.33 -12.36 -9.87
CA ARG A 216 7.39 -13.82 -9.67
C ARG A 216 6.91 -14.63 -10.87
N ASN A 217 6.10 -14.02 -11.73
CA ASN A 217 5.54 -14.63 -12.92
C ASN A 217 5.20 -13.55 -13.96
N GLN A 218 4.94 -13.98 -15.20
CA GLN A 218 4.63 -13.08 -16.31
C GLN A 218 3.43 -12.17 -16.03
N GLN A 219 2.39 -12.69 -15.38
CA GLN A 219 1.19 -11.89 -15.10
C GLN A 219 1.49 -10.74 -14.13
N GLU A 220 2.26 -10.99 -13.07
CA GLU A 220 2.71 -9.95 -12.13
C GLU A 220 3.68 -8.97 -12.79
N ALA A 221 4.51 -9.43 -13.73
CA ALA A 221 5.40 -8.56 -14.50
C ALA A 221 4.61 -7.55 -15.35
N GLU A 222 3.57 -8.04 -16.05
CA GLU A 222 2.67 -7.19 -16.84
C GLU A 222 1.91 -6.20 -15.94
N TRP A 223 1.30 -6.68 -14.85
CA TRP A 223 0.58 -5.83 -13.91
C TRP A 223 1.47 -4.76 -13.27
N SER A 224 2.64 -5.13 -12.76
CA SER A 224 3.54 -4.16 -12.11
C SER A 224 4.12 -3.15 -13.11
N THR A 225 4.32 -3.54 -14.36
CA THR A 225 4.69 -2.61 -15.44
C THR A 225 3.59 -1.60 -15.69
N GLU A 226 2.36 -2.06 -15.93
CA GLU A 226 1.22 -1.16 -16.18
C GLU A 226 0.88 -0.31 -14.95
N LEU A 227 1.10 -0.81 -13.72
CA LEU A 227 0.97 -0.01 -12.49
C LEU A 227 1.89 1.21 -12.52
N CYS A 228 3.18 1.03 -12.83
CA CYS A 228 4.16 2.11 -12.88
C CYS A 228 3.83 3.11 -14.00
N LEU A 229 3.43 2.64 -15.18
CA LEU A 229 3.09 3.50 -16.32
C LEU A 229 1.82 4.31 -16.06
N ASN A 230 0.77 3.69 -15.49
CA ASN A 230 -0.44 4.40 -15.09
C ASN A 230 -0.16 5.44 -13.99
N MET A 231 0.72 5.11 -13.03
CA MET A 231 1.16 6.07 -12.02
C MET A 231 1.92 7.24 -12.65
N LEU A 232 2.80 7.00 -13.62
CA LEU A 232 3.51 8.06 -14.38
C LEU A 232 2.51 9.00 -15.08
N GLN A 233 1.46 8.45 -15.69
CA GLN A 233 0.42 9.24 -16.34
C GLN A 233 -0.42 10.06 -15.35
N THR A 234 -0.72 9.52 -14.17
CA THR A 234 -1.36 10.29 -13.10
C THR A 234 -0.47 11.44 -12.62
N ILE A 235 0.84 11.22 -12.48
CA ILE A 235 1.80 12.27 -12.12
C ILE A 235 1.87 13.35 -13.21
N LYS A 236 1.97 12.95 -14.49
CA LYS A 236 1.97 13.88 -15.65
C LYS A 236 0.80 14.86 -15.57
N ARG A 237 -0.41 14.34 -15.29
CA ARG A 237 -1.62 15.16 -15.13
C ARG A 237 -1.56 16.06 -13.90
N MET A 238 -1.05 15.56 -12.78
CA MET A 238 -0.93 16.32 -11.53
C MET A 238 0.06 17.48 -11.64
N THR A 239 1.12 17.32 -12.43
CA THR A 239 2.17 18.33 -12.61
C THR A 239 1.94 19.24 -13.81
N ALA A 240 0.95 18.94 -14.67
CA ALA A 240 0.61 19.75 -15.83
C ALA A 240 0.32 21.21 -15.42
N GLY A 241 1.05 22.16 -16.03
CA GLY A 241 0.87 23.59 -15.79
C GLY A 241 1.50 24.14 -14.50
N LYS A 242 2.29 23.35 -13.75
CA LYS A 242 2.94 23.80 -12.50
C LYS A 242 4.26 24.58 -12.67
N GLY A 243 4.57 25.08 -13.87
CA GLY A 243 5.72 25.96 -14.12
C GLY A 243 7.01 25.24 -14.55
N ALA A 244 8.12 25.98 -14.61
CA ALA A 244 9.39 25.55 -15.24
C ALA A 244 10.11 24.39 -14.53
N ASP A 245 9.78 24.11 -13.27
CA ASP A 245 10.40 23.05 -12.47
C ASP A 245 9.71 21.68 -12.64
N ALA A 246 8.56 21.63 -13.33
CA ALA A 246 7.87 20.39 -13.66
C ALA A 246 8.47 19.75 -14.92
N PRO A 247 8.55 18.40 -15.00
CA PRO A 247 8.97 17.72 -16.21
C PRO A 247 8.12 18.11 -17.42
N SER A 248 8.76 18.26 -18.58
CA SER A 248 8.05 18.58 -19.83
C SER A 248 7.20 17.40 -20.31
N GLU A 249 6.17 17.65 -21.13
CA GLU A 249 5.38 16.56 -21.72
C GLU A 249 6.26 15.58 -22.51
N GLN A 250 7.24 16.10 -23.25
CA GLN A 250 8.21 15.28 -23.99
C GLN A 250 9.08 14.42 -23.06
N GLU A 251 9.42 14.92 -21.87
CA GLU A 251 10.15 14.15 -20.87
C GLU A 251 9.31 12.99 -20.34
N PHE A 252 8.03 13.22 -20.02
CA PHE A 252 7.11 12.16 -19.61
C PHE A 252 6.97 11.08 -20.69
N ASP A 253 6.81 11.47 -21.95
CA ASP A 253 6.64 10.52 -23.07
C ASP A 253 7.92 9.70 -23.31
N THR A 254 9.09 10.36 -23.22
CA THR A 254 10.40 9.69 -23.32
C THR A 254 10.60 8.71 -22.16
N LEU A 255 10.23 9.13 -20.95
CA LEU A 255 10.35 8.32 -19.75
C LEU A 255 9.41 7.11 -19.79
N GLU A 256 8.19 7.25 -20.30
CA GLU A 256 7.26 6.13 -20.43
C GLU A 256 7.84 5.01 -21.31
N VAL A 257 8.39 5.38 -22.47
CA VAL A 257 9.03 4.42 -23.38
C VAL A 257 10.24 3.75 -22.72
N ALA A 258 11.10 4.54 -22.08
CA ALA A 258 12.29 4.03 -21.40
C ALA A 258 11.93 3.12 -20.22
N LEU A 259 10.93 3.49 -19.42
CA LEU A 259 10.46 2.73 -18.27
C LEU A 259 9.84 1.40 -18.69
N ARG A 260 9.00 1.42 -19.73
CA ARG A 260 8.40 0.19 -20.27
C ARG A 260 9.49 -0.77 -20.75
N LYS A 261 10.47 -0.28 -21.50
CA LYS A 261 11.61 -1.07 -21.98
C LYS A 261 12.40 -1.67 -20.82
N GLU A 262 12.77 -0.84 -19.84
CA GLU A 262 13.56 -1.25 -18.67
C GLU A 262 12.86 -2.33 -17.83
N LEU A 263 11.54 -2.22 -17.65
CA LEU A 263 10.74 -3.19 -16.92
C LEU A 263 10.52 -4.50 -17.68
N GLN A 264 10.61 -4.51 -19.01
CA GLN A 264 10.41 -5.71 -19.84
C GLN A 264 11.71 -6.48 -20.11
N GLU A 265 12.82 -5.79 -20.37
CA GLU A 265 14.06 -6.39 -20.91
C GLU A 265 14.93 -7.13 -19.88
N ASN A 266 14.71 -6.96 -18.58
CA ASN A 266 15.53 -7.62 -17.55
C ASN A 266 15.16 -9.09 -17.25
N SER A 267 14.32 -9.73 -18.07
CA SER A 267 13.82 -11.11 -17.82
C SER A 267 14.69 -12.22 -18.43
N GLU A 268 15.70 -11.91 -19.25
CA GLU A 268 16.59 -12.94 -19.80
C GLU A 268 17.71 -13.33 -18.82
N LYS A 269 17.34 -14.21 -17.87
CA LYS A 269 18.12 -15.34 -17.27
C LYS A 269 17.68 -15.62 -15.82
N SER A 270 16.57 -16.31 -15.64
CA SER A 270 16.34 -17.10 -14.42
C SER A 270 16.27 -18.58 -14.80
N GLU A 271 17.41 -19.27 -14.71
CA GLU A 271 17.42 -20.73 -14.63
C GLU A 271 16.78 -21.16 -13.29
N GLU A 272 15.98 -22.22 -13.39
CA GLU A 272 15.18 -22.94 -12.39
C GLU A 272 15.54 -22.73 -10.89
N ARG A 273 14.57 -22.27 -10.10
CA ARG A 273 14.58 -22.37 -8.63
C ARG A 273 14.22 -23.81 -8.21
N PRO A 274 15.08 -24.56 -7.49
CA PRO A 274 14.66 -25.80 -6.83
C PRO A 274 13.80 -25.45 -5.61
N GLU A 275 12.68 -26.14 -5.44
CA GLU A 275 11.84 -26.07 -4.23
C GLU A 275 12.60 -26.60 -3.00
N GLU A 276 13.02 -25.73 -2.08
CA GLU A 276 13.56 -26.15 -0.78
C GLU A 276 12.44 -26.25 0.27
N ARG A 277 12.22 -27.48 0.74
CA ARG A 277 11.40 -27.81 1.91
C ARG A 277 12.00 -27.16 3.16
N LEU A 278 11.18 -26.41 3.88
CA LEU A 278 11.50 -25.87 5.21
C LEU A 278 11.51 -27.00 6.25
N GLU A 279 12.68 -27.31 6.81
CA GLU A 279 12.79 -27.93 8.13
C GLU A 279 13.18 -26.86 9.15
N GLU A 280 12.36 -26.71 10.19
CA GLU A 280 12.53 -25.79 11.30
C GLU A 280 13.78 -26.14 12.13
N ARG A 281 14.62 -25.14 12.43
CA ARG A 281 15.52 -25.19 13.59
C ARG A 281 15.59 -23.83 14.29
N GLU A 282 15.27 -23.90 15.58
CA GLU A 282 15.42 -22.86 16.59
C GLU A 282 16.89 -22.49 16.84
N GLY A 283 17.17 -21.21 17.13
CA GLY A 283 18.46 -20.78 17.64
C GLY A 283 18.66 -19.26 17.58
N GLY A 284 18.59 -18.60 18.73
CA GLY A 284 18.67 -17.14 18.85
C GLY A 284 20.06 -16.53 18.66
N GLY A 285 20.08 -15.23 18.35
CA GLY A 285 21.28 -14.38 18.36
C GLY A 285 21.03 -13.01 17.72
N THR A 286 21.08 -11.96 18.53
CA THR A 286 21.03 -10.53 18.15
C THR A 286 22.29 -10.07 17.41
N ILE A 287 22.17 -9.34 16.29
CA ILE A 287 23.26 -8.52 15.72
C ILE A 287 22.71 -7.18 15.20
N ASN A 288 23.41 -6.11 15.57
CA ASN A 288 23.17 -4.70 15.24
C ASN A 288 23.37 -4.37 13.75
N ALA A 289 22.64 -3.34 13.31
CA ALA A 289 22.86 -2.65 12.05
C ALA A 289 24.11 -1.74 12.13
N ASP A 290 24.93 -1.75 11.08
CA ASP A 290 25.55 -0.60 10.39
C ASP A 290 26.88 -1.03 9.70
N GLN A 291 27.17 -0.41 8.55
CA GLN A 291 28.36 -0.51 7.67
C GLN A 291 28.21 -1.23 6.32
N THR A 292 28.60 -0.47 5.29
CA THR A 292 28.54 -0.67 3.84
C THR A 292 29.89 -1.13 3.23
N VAL A 293 29.80 -1.65 1.98
CA VAL A 293 30.76 -1.75 0.84
C VAL A 293 31.85 -2.85 0.70
N ASP A 294 31.66 -3.64 -0.37
CA ASP A 294 32.50 -4.34 -1.37
C ASP A 294 33.93 -4.89 -1.11
N ALA A 295 34.11 -6.20 -1.40
CA ALA A 295 35.33 -6.79 -1.98
C ALA A 295 35.07 -8.20 -2.59
N VAL A 296 35.73 -8.55 -3.70
CA VAL A 296 35.67 -9.84 -4.43
C VAL A 296 37.06 -10.52 -4.47
N ALA A 297 37.05 -11.87 -4.37
CA ALA A 297 38.11 -12.90 -4.60
C ALA A 297 39.24 -13.02 -3.53
N THR A 298 39.70 -14.19 -3.05
CA THR A 298 39.94 -15.51 -3.69
C THR A 298 39.93 -16.69 -2.68
N ILE A 299 39.43 -17.86 -3.15
CA ILE A 299 39.68 -19.31 -2.83
C ILE A 299 40.37 -19.68 -1.50
N GLY A 300 39.73 -20.55 -0.71
CA GLY A 300 40.44 -21.41 0.26
C GLY A 300 39.60 -21.99 1.40
N SER A 301 39.00 -23.17 1.17
CA SER A 301 38.53 -24.22 2.11
C SER A 301 38.12 -23.90 3.56
N ARG A 302 36.97 -24.51 3.94
CA ARG A 302 36.50 -24.91 5.30
C ARG A 302 35.89 -23.82 6.19
N ALA A 303 34.59 -23.62 6.03
CA ALA A 303 33.55 -23.75 7.07
C ALA A 303 32.22 -23.35 6.40
N GLY A 304 31.14 -24.06 6.70
CA GLY A 304 29.85 -23.89 6.03
C GLY A 304 29.30 -22.46 6.20
N ALA A 305 29.48 -21.65 5.17
CA ALA A 305 28.70 -20.47 4.90
C ALA A 305 28.07 -20.69 3.52
N THR A 306 26.76 -20.87 3.47
CA THR A 306 26.01 -20.74 2.22
C THR A 306 26.11 -19.26 1.84
N VAL A 307 27.02 -18.95 0.92
CA VAL A 307 27.07 -17.65 0.27
C VAL A 307 25.96 -17.66 -0.77
N ILE A 308 24.83 -17.02 -0.45
CA ILE A 308 23.84 -16.68 -1.47
C ILE A 308 24.46 -15.55 -2.30
N VAL A 309 24.95 -15.89 -3.49
CA VAL A 309 25.30 -14.88 -4.50
C VAL A 309 24.00 -14.34 -5.07
N VAL A 310 23.48 -13.26 -4.51
CA VAL A 310 22.43 -12.47 -5.19
C VAL A 310 23.13 -11.58 -6.20
N ARG A 311 23.03 -11.89 -7.49
CA ARG A 311 23.32 -10.89 -8.53
C ARG A 311 22.23 -9.80 -8.40
N ARG A 312 22.54 -8.66 -7.78
CA ARG A 312 21.66 -7.48 -7.75
C ARG A 312 21.42 -6.99 -9.19
N ARG A 313 20.23 -7.27 -9.72
CA ARG A 313 19.75 -6.83 -11.06
C ARG A 313 18.23 -6.62 -11.08
N ASP A 314 17.57 -6.50 -9.93
CA ASP A 314 16.11 -6.58 -9.83
C ASP A 314 15.54 -5.27 -9.26
N VAL A 315 14.51 -4.72 -9.90
CA VAL A 315 13.76 -3.57 -9.37
C VAL A 315 12.68 -4.08 -8.42
N VAL A 316 12.73 -3.62 -7.17
CA VAL A 316 11.74 -3.99 -6.15
C VAL A 316 11.18 -2.77 -5.42
N GLN A 317 9.90 -2.84 -5.06
CA GLN A 317 9.25 -1.92 -4.14
C GLN A 317 8.90 -2.64 -2.84
N TYR A 318 9.03 -1.94 -1.71
CA TYR A 318 8.65 -2.49 -0.42
C TYR A 318 7.27 -1.95 -0.01
N GLU A 319 6.40 -2.88 0.34
CA GLU A 319 5.15 -2.63 1.03
C GLU A 319 5.28 -3.15 2.45
N ARG A 320 4.75 -2.40 3.41
CA ARG A 320 4.71 -2.80 4.79
C ARG A 320 3.26 -3.01 5.21
N ILE A 321 2.99 -4.20 5.72
CA ILE A 321 1.73 -4.61 6.29
C ILE A 321 1.91 -4.60 7.80
N VAL A 322 1.15 -3.74 8.48
CA VAL A 322 1.11 -3.71 9.94
C VAL A 322 -0.28 -4.08 10.39
N ARG A 323 -0.38 -5.17 11.15
CA ARG A 323 -1.63 -5.62 11.76
C ARG A 323 -1.50 -5.63 13.28
N PHE A 324 -2.59 -5.30 13.94
CA PHE A 324 -2.65 -5.23 15.39
C PHE A 324 -3.96 -5.77 15.92
N ARG A 325 -3.89 -6.45 17.06
CA ARG A 325 -5.06 -6.82 17.85
C ARG A 325 -5.24 -5.89 19.04
N THR A 326 -6.37 -5.20 19.12
CA THR A 326 -6.65 -4.34 20.27
C THR A 326 -6.76 -5.16 21.56
N CYS A 327 -6.03 -4.77 22.60
CA CYS A 327 -6.19 -5.35 23.94
C CYS A 327 -7.50 -4.86 24.57
N GLY A 328 -8.10 -5.65 25.46
CA GLY A 328 -9.36 -5.35 26.14
C GLY A 328 -9.37 -4.10 27.06
N ARG A 329 -8.29 -3.33 27.11
CA ARG A 329 -8.23 -1.99 27.71
C ARG A 329 -7.59 -1.03 26.71
N VAL A 330 -8.42 -0.44 25.86
CA VAL A 330 -8.13 0.88 25.32
C VAL A 330 -8.69 1.85 26.36
N GLU A 331 -7.85 2.33 27.29
CA GLU A 331 -8.23 3.52 28.06
C GLU A 331 -8.23 4.67 27.07
N ALA A 332 -9.42 4.99 26.55
CA ALA A 332 -9.66 6.17 25.74
C ALA A 332 -9.45 7.41 26.61
N SER A 333 -8.20 7.84 26.81
CA SER A 333 -7.94 9.19 27.29
C SER A 333 -7.99 10.15 26.11
N VAL A 334 -9.20 10.38 25.59
CA VAL A 334 -9.49 11.56 24.78
C VAL A 334 -9.39 12.75 25.74
N ARG A 335 -8.21 13.37 25.85
CA ARG A 335 -8.13 14.73 26.37
C ARG A 335 -8.61 15.67 25.28
N LEU A 336 -9.92 15.91 25.24
CA LEU A 336 -10.47 17.11 24.62
C LEU A 336 -9.85 18.31 25.35
N SER A 337 -8.77 18.86 24.79
CA SER A 337 -8.31 20.19 25.14
C SER A 337 -9.27 21.19 24.49
N ALA A 338 -10.41 21.42 25.13
CA ALA A 338 -11.06 22.71 25.03
C ALA A 338 -10.06 23.76 25.54
N ARG A 339 -9.61 24.63 24.65
CA ARG A 339 -9.10 25.94 25.06
C ARG A 339 -9.95 26.98 24.37
N ASP A 340 -10.88 27.51 25.15
CA ASP A 340 -11.38 28.87 25.01
C ASP A 340 -10.19 29.83 24.87
N LYS A 341 -10.20 30.61 23.78
CA LYS A 341 -10.17 32.07 23.82
C LYS A 341 -10.61 32.66 22.49
#